data_AF-A0A7Y2JR17-F1
#
_entry.id   AF-A0A7Y2JR17-F1
#
_cell.length_a   1.000
_cell.length_b   1.000
_cell.length_c   1.000
_cell.angle_alpha   90.00
_cell.angle_beta   90.00
_cell.angle_gamma   90.00
#
_symmetry.space_group_name_H-M   'P 1'
#
loop_
_entity.id
_entity.type
_entity.pdbx_description
1 polymer ?
#
loop_
_entity_poly.entity_id
_entity_poly.type
_entity_poly.pdbx_seq_one_letter_code
_entity_poly.pdbx_strand_id
1 'polypeptide(L)'
;GVVVLTKADSRPVTTHPCIRCGHCVDACPVYLNPQLLGNLAQVERYEEMEQERLADCMLCGCCSFTCPSNIPLSQMFQAAKVALKKQKAVA
;
A
#
# COMPACT_ATOMS: atom_id res chain seq x y z
N GLY A 1 -1.33 28.75 2.37
CA GLY A 1 -2.76 28.68 2.72
C GLY A 1 -3.10 27.24 3.06
N VAL A 2 -3.99 27.02 4.02
CA VAL A 2 -4.45 25.68 4.41
C VAL A 2 -5.83 25.45 3.78
N VAL A 3 -6.04 24.29 3.15
CA VAL A 3 -7.34 23.89 2.60
C VAL A 3 -8.08 23.06 3.64
N VAL A 4 -9.30 23.46 3.98
CA VAL A 4 -10.17 22.76 4.94
C VAL A 4 -11.40 22.26 4.17
N LEU A 5 -11.58 20.93 4.13
CA LEU A 5 -12.70 20.27 3.46
C LEU A 5 -13.72 19.80 4.50
N THR A 6 -15.01 19.97 4.21
CA THR A 6 -16.06 19.40 5.07
C THR A 6 -16.28 17.92 4.74
N LYS A 7 -17.05 17.22 5.58
CA LYS A 7 -17.44 15.84 5.29
C LYS A 7 -18.22 15.71 3.97
N ALA A 8 -18.98 16.74 3.57
CA ALA A 8 -19.69 16.76 2.30
C ALA A 8 -18.74 16.89 1.09
N ASP A 9 -17.58 17.52 1.29
CA ASP A 9 -16.58 17.75 0.23
C ASP A 9 -15.58 16.58 0.10
N SER A 10 -15.64 15.61 1.03
CA SER A 10 -14.76 14.44 1.04
C SER A 10 -15.55 13.18 0.66
N ARG A 11 -14.99 12.33 -0.20
CA ARG A 11 -15.58 11.02 -0.48
C ARG A 11 -15.22 10.04 0.63
N PRO A 12 -16.18 9.55 1.43
CA PRO A 12 -15.90 8.49 2.39
C PRO A 12 -15.59 7.21 1.61
N VAL A 13 -14.40 6.67 1.81
CA VAL A 13 -13.96 5.45 1.15
C VAL A 13 -14.11 4.30 2.13
N THR A 14 -15.04 3.38 1.87
CA THR A 14 -15.18 2.14 2.63
C THR A 14 -14.24 1.09 2.08
N THR A 15 -13.33 0.62 2.92
CA THR A 15 -12.43 -0.48 2.55
C THR A 15 -13.15 -1.82 2.69
N HIS A 16 -13.07 -2.64 1.65
CA HIS A 16 -13.59 -3.99 1.61
C HIS A 16 -12.44 -5.02 1.61
N PRO A 17 -12.70 -6.30 1.94
CA PRO A 17 -11.71 -7.36 1.79
C PRO A 17 -11.21 -7.49 0.34
N CYS A 18 -9.96 -7.92 0.19
CA CYS A 18 -9.37 -8.17 -1.11
C CYS A 18 -10.08 -9.34 -1.81
N ILE A 19 -10.61 -9.12 -3.01
CA ILE A 19 -11.27 -10.14 -3.84
C ILE A 19 -10.31 -10.84 -4.82
N ARG A 20 -9.00 -10.60 -4.72
CA ARG A 20 -7.96 -11.19 -5.58
C ARG A 20 -8.18 -10.98 -7.09
N CYS A 21 -8.58 -9.77 -7.47
CA CYS A 21 -8.87 -9.40 -8.87
C CYS A 21 -7.65 -9.13 -9.77
N GLY A 22 -6.42 -9.11 -9.24
CA GLY A 22 -5.19 -8.91 -10.03
C GLY A 22 -4.90 -7.49 -10.54
N HIS A 23 -5.87 -6.56 -10.54
CA HIS A 23 -5.73 -5.23 -11.16
C HIS A 23 -4.55 -4.40 -10.61
N CYS A 24 -4.21 -4.58 -9.34
CA CYS A 24 -3.09 -3.87 -8.74
C CYS A 24 -1.73 -4.30 -9.32
N VAL A 25 -1.60 -5.54 -9.80
CA VAL A 25 -0.39 -6.05 -10.45
C VAL A 25 -0.24 -5.40 -11.83
N ASP A 26 -1.32 -5.37 -12.61
CA ASP A 26 -1.31 -4.78 -13.96
C ASP A 26 -1.04 -3.27 -13.94
N ALA A 27 -1.53 -2.57 -12.91
CA ALA A 27 -1.32 -1.12 -12.76
C ALA A 27 0.05 -0.75 -12.19
N CYS A 28 0.89 -1.70 -11.78
CA CYS A 28 2.15 -1.40 -11.12
C CYS A 28 3.25 -1.03 -12.14
N PRO A 29 3.80 0.19 -12.11
CA PRO A 29 4.80 0.63 -13.10
C PRO A 29 6.16 -0.06 -12.94
N VAL A 30 6.43 -0.64 -11.77
CA VAL A 30 7.69 -1.32 -11.43
C VAL A 30 7.53 -2.84 -11.36
N TYR A 31 6.37 -3.37 -11.81
CA TYR A 31 6.08 -4.81 -11.85
C TYR A 31 6.28 -5.55 -10.51
N LEU A 32 5.93 -4.88 -9.40
CA LEU A 32 5.83 -5.54 -8.10
C LEU A 32 4.52 -6.35 -8.03
N ASN A 33 4.37 -7.16 -6.98
CA ASN A 33 3.12 -7.83 -6.65
C ASN A 33 2.45 -7.15 -5.45
N PRO A 34 1.58 -6.12 -5.66
CA PRO A 34 0.97 -5.40 -4.55
C PRO A 34 -0.03 -6.25 -3.78
N GLN A 35 -0.59 -7.29 -4.40
CA GLN A 35 -1.50 -8.22 -3.72
C GLN A 35 -0.73 -8.98 -2.64
N LEU A 36 0.42 -9.57 -2.98
CA LEU A 36 1.25 -10.29 -2.01
C LEU A 36 1.80 -9.35 -0.94
N LEU A 37 2.39 -8.23 -1.33
CA LEU A 37 2.91 -7.22 -0.40
C LEU A 37 1.80 -6.68 0.51
N GLY A 38 0.59 -6.49 0.00
CA GLY A 38 -0.56 -6.05 0.79
C GLY A 38 -0.93 -7.07 1.87
N ASN A 39 -0.98 -8.36 1.54
CA ASN A 39 -1.23 -9.43 2.52
C ASN A 39 -0.13 -9.48 3.58
N LEU A 40 1.15 -9.39 3.17
CA LEU A 40 2.28 -9.37 4.10
C LEU A 40 2.24 -8.15 5.03
N ALA A 41 1.83 -6.99 4.50
CA ALA A 41 1.67 -5.77 5.29
C ALA A 41 0.53 -5.88 6.32
N GLN A 42 -0.53 -6.65 6.05
CA GLN A 42 -1.61 -6.89 7.03
C GLN A 42 -1.16 -7.73 8.23
N VAL A 43 -0.17 -8.60 8.04
CA VAL A 43 0.40 -9.46 9.08
C VAL A 43 1.75 -8.96 9.59
N GLU A 44 2.13 -7.72 9.24
CA GLU A 44 3.36 -7.05 9.70
C GLU A 44 4.68 -7.80 9.38
N ARG A 45 4.70 -8.61 8.32
CA ARG A 45 5.88 -9.40 7.91
C ARG A 45 6.84 -8.57 7.04
N TYR A 46 7.46 -7.56 7.63
CA TYR A 46 8.26 -6.56 6.90
C TYR A 46 9.54 -7.12 6.26
N GLU A 47 10.19 -8.12 6.88
CA GLU A 47 11.40 -8.75 6.33
C GLU A 47 11.12 -9.47 5.00
N GLU A 48 9.99 -10.18 4.91
CA GLU A 48 9.58 -10.83 3.67
C GLU A 48 9.12 -9.83 2.62
N MET A 49 8.53 -8.72 3.03
CA MET A 49 8.24 -7.64 2.10
C MET A 49 9.54 -7.08 1.48
N GLU A 50 10.64 -7.02 2.24
CA GLU A 50 11.93 -6.64 1.70
C GLU A 50 12.44 -7.64 0.65
N GLN A 51 12.30 -8.94 0.91
CA GLN A 51 12.64 -10.00 -0.06
C GLN A 51 11.81 -9.88 -1.34
N GLU A 52 10.53 -9.50 -1.21
CA GLU A 52 9.61 -9.18 -2.30
C GLU A 52 9.84 -7.78 -2.92
N ARG A 53 11.04 -7.21 -2.74
CA ARG A 53 11.49 -5.96 -3.36
C ARG A 53 10.63 -4.75 -3.01
N LEU A 54 10.07 -4.69 -1.79
CA LEU A 54 9.34 -3.51 -1.31
C LEU A 54 10.16 -2.21 -1.47
N ALA A 55 11.49 -2.28 -1.37
CA ALA A 55 12.39 -1.15 -1.58
C ALA A 55 12.15 -0.42 -2.92
N ASP A 56 11.80 -1.15 -3.99
CA ASP A 56 11.58 -0.62 -5.34
C ASP A 56 10.26 0.14 -5.49
N CYS A 57 9.33 -0.01 -4.54
CA CYS A 57 8.04 0.68 -4.57
C CYS A 57 8.21 2.20 -4.44
N MET A 58 7.98 2.95 -5.52
CA MET A 58 8.08 4.43 -5.54
C MET A 58 6.88 5.17 -4.91
N LEU A 59 5.96 4.46 -4.24
CA LEU A 59 4.76 5.04 -3.61
C LEU A 59 3.86 5.83 -4.59
N CYS A 60 3.73 5.37 -5.84
CA CYS A 60 2.92 6.04 -6.86
C CYS A 60 1.41 6.05 -6.61
N GLY A 61 0.89 5.13 -5.79
CA GLY A 61 -0.54 5.06 -5.46
C GLY A 61 -1.44 4.38 -6.51
N CYS A 62 -0.91 3.96 -7.67
CA CYS A 62 -1.68 3.32 -8.74
C CYS A 62 -2.46 2.08 -8.24
N CYS A 63 -1.83 1.27 -7.40
CA CYS A 63 -2.44 0.06 -6.82
C CYS A 63 -3.62 0.37 -5.89
N SER A 64 -3.55 1.45 -5.10
CA SER A 64 -4.66 1.89 -4.24
C SER A 64 -5.81 2.46 -5.06
N PHE A 65 -5.50 3.19 -6.13
CA PHE A 65 -6.49 3.84 -6.98
C PHE A 65 -7.29 2.86 -7.84
N THR A 66 -6.64 1.85 -8.40
CA THR A 66 -7.32 0.84 -9.23
C THR A 66 -8.05 -0.23 -8.41
N CYS A 67 -7.81 -0.32 -7.11
CA CYS A 67 -8.35 -1.38 -6.28
C CYS A 67 -9.89 -1.23 -6.15
N PRO A 68 -10.70 -2.20 -6.61
CA PRO A 68 -12.15 -2.14 -6.47
C PRO A 68 -12.60 -2.25 -5.01
N SER A 69 -11.78 -2.86 -4.15
CA SER A 69 -12.02 -2.96 -2.72
C SER A 69 -11.57 -1.71 -1.93
N ASN A 70 -11.06 -0.68 -2.61
CA ASN A 70 -10.54 0.55 -1.99
C ASN A 70 -9.52 0.31 -0.85
N ILE A 71 -8.58 -0.63 -1.07
CA ILE A 71 -7.54 -0.94 -0.09
C ILE A 71 -6.42 0.09 -0.25
N PRO A 72 -6.01 0.80 0.83
CA PRO A 72 -4.97 1.82 0.76
C PRO A 72 -3.55 1.19 0.75
N LEU A 73 -3.25 0.38 -0.28
CA LEU A 73 -1.99 -0.36 -0.42
C LEU A 73 -0.76 0.55 -0.35
N SER A 74 -0.79 1.72 -0.99
CA SER A 74 0.30 2.69 -0.96
C SER A 74 0.60 3.22 0.44
N GLN A 75 -0.43 3.47 1.26
CA GLN A 75 -0.24 3.90 2.66
C GLN A 75 0.36 2.76 3.49
N MET A 76 -0.10 1.52 3.27
CA MET A 76 0.46 0.34 3.91
C MET A 76 1.94 0.14 3.54
N PHE A 77 2.31 0.32 2.26
CA PHE A 77 3.70 0.22 1.82
C PHE A 77 4.59 1.32 2.39
N GLN A 78 4.06 2.54 2.52
CA GLN A 78 4.79 3.62 3.18
C GLN A 78 5.04 3.28 4.66
N ALA A 79 4.02 2.80 5.37
CA ALA A 79 4.14 2.36 6.76
C ALA A 79 5.15 1.21 6.89
N ALA A 80 5.08 0.21 6.02
CA ALA A 80 6.00 -0.92 5.99
C ALA A 80 7.45 -0.48 5.74
N LYS A 81 7.70 0.45 4.81
CA LYS A 81 9.05 1.00 4.59
C LYS A 81 9.60 1.72 5.81
N VAL A 82 8.76 2.48 6.52
CA VAL A 82 9.16 3.16 7.76
C VAL A 82 9.44 2.15 8.86
N ALA A 83 8.60 1.12 9.02
CA ALA A 83 8.78 0.06 10.00
C ALA A 83 10.07 -0.73 9.76
N LEU A 84 10.33 -1.13 8.51
CA LEU A 84 11.54 -1.84 8.10
C LEU A 84 12.80 -1.02 8.40
N LYS A 85 12.80 0.28 8.09
CA LYS A 85 13.92 1.18 8.44
C LYS A 85 14.16 1.26 9.94
N LYS A 86 13.09 1.30 10.74
CA LYS A 86 13.20 1.31 12.21
C LYS A 86 13.78 -0.01 12.73
N GLN A 87 13.32 -1.15 12.22
CA GLN A 87 13.85 -2.46 12.62
C GLN A 87 15.35 -2.58 12.33
N LYS A 88 15.80 -2.13 11.15
CA LYS A 88 17.22 -2.13 10.77
C LYS A 88 18.09 -1.15 11.55
N ALA A 89 17.53 -0.08 12.10
CA ALA A 89 18.28 0.88 12.91
C ALA A 89 18.49 0.40 14.35
N VAL A 90 17.73 -0.60 14.80
CA VAL A 90 17.80 -1.17 16.16
C VAL A 90 18.65 -2.44 16.21
N ALA A 91 18.89 -3.07 15.06
CA ALA A 91 19.82 -4.19 14.89
C ALA A 91 21.27 -3.70 14.69
#